data_AF-A0AAV5AA86-F1
#
_entry.id   AF-A0AAV5AA86-F1
#
_cell.length_a   1.000
_cell.length_b   1.000
_cell.length_c   1.000
_cell.angle_alpha   90.00
_cell.angle_beta   90.00
_cell.angle_gamma   90.00
#
_symmetry.space_group_name_H-M   'P 1'
#
loop_
_entity.id
_entity.type
_entity.pdbx_description
1 polymer ?
#
loop_
_entity_poly.entity_id
_entity_poly.type
_entity_poly.pdbx_seq_one_letter_code
_entity_poly.pdbx_strand_id
1 'polypeptide(L)'
;MASRLATSLRNSAPSLRSHSARLSSRAFTTTALKYQQKLPSERASEILEKAPSFPGLLTKTGTVVLGTGALATAISQELYVVNEETVVVVGSLIMLAIIAKALSAPYKEWAEANIQKIRSVLESSRNEHTKAVKDRIESVGQLKDVVTVTQDLFALSKVDDEETAQLEAENFVLRQQANIAAEIKSVLDSWVRYEQQLKESEQADLAKSVIEKVLKTLQDEKTQKEILANALVEVEQIVKAKAI
;
A
#
# COMPACT_ATOMS: atom_id res chain seq x y z
N MET A 1 -1.44 -12.37 39.68
CA MET A 1 -1.43 -13.37 40.76
C MET A 1 -0.24 -14.30 40.51
N ALA A 2 0.71 -14.32 41.45
CA ALA A 2 1.81 -15.27 41.66
C ALA A 2 2.73 -15.61 40.47
N SER A 3 3.97 -15.12 40.41
CA SER A 3 5.17 -15.68 41.08
C SER A 3 5.35 -17.18 40.78
N ARG A 4 6.48 -17.64 40.25
CA ARG A 4 7.76 -17.69 40.98
C ARG A 4 8.96 -17.90 40.04
N LEU A 5 10.04 -17.20 40.41
CA LEU A 5 11.45 -17.51 40.15
C LEU A 5 11.78 -18.98 40.44
N ALA A 6 12.55 -19.60 39.55
CA ALA A 6 13.36 -20.76 39.87
C ALA A 6 14.74 -20.62 39.23
N THR A 7 15.68 -20.17 40.06
CA THR A 7 17.12 -20.20 39.88
C THR A 7 17.62 -21.65 40.00
N SER A 8 18.44 -22.09 39.05
CA SER A 8 19.22 -23.33 39.15
C SER A 8 20.67 -23.03 38.80
N LEU A 9 21.40 -22.55 39.80
CA LEU A 9 22.86 -22.58 39.84
C LEU A 9 23.28 -24.01 40.19
N ARG A 10 23.90 -24.73 39.25
CA ARG A 10 24.71 -25.91 39.57
C ARG A 10 26.18 -25.54 39.47
N ASN A 11 26.77 -25.34 40.65
CA ASN A 11 28.19 -25.50 40.90
C ASN A 11 28.64 -26.86 40.36
N SER A 12 29.65 -26.85 39.49
CA SER A 12 30.55 -27.99 39.30
C SER A 12 31.96 -27.51 39.63
N ALA A 13 32.47 -27.99 40.76
CA ALA A 13 33.86 -27.81 41.14
C ALA A 13 34.77 -28.63 40.19
N PRO A 14 35.98 -28.14 39.88
CA PRO A 14 36.86 -28.78 38.91
C PRO A 14 37.48 -30.05 39.49
N SER A 15 37.20 -31.19 38.85
CA SER A 15 37.94 -32.43 39.08
C SER A 15 39.34 -32.28 38.46
N LEU A 16 40.35 -32.14 39.32
CA LEU A 16 41.77 -32.25 38.99
C LEU A 16 42.06 -33.63 38.39
N ARG A 17 42.11 -33.71 37.06
CA ARG A 17 42.56 -34.90 36.34
C ARG A 17 43.95 -34.63 35.78
N SER A 18 44.95 -35.10 36.51
CA SER A 18 46.35 -35.19 36.10
C SER A 18 46.44 -35.92 34.76
N HIS A 19 46.55 -35.16 33.67
CA HIS A 19 46.96 -35.69 32.38
C HIS A 19 48.47 -35.55 32.30
N SER A 20 49.17 -36.67 32.28
CA SER A 20 50.59 -36.75 31.99
C SER A 20 50.91 -35.87 30.79
N ALA A 21 51.80 -34.91 31.01
CA ALA A 21 52.40 -34.11 29.96
C ALA A 21 53.07 -35.06 28.96
N ARG A 22 52.43 -35.29 27.81
CA ARG A 22 53.17 -35.77 26.64
C ARG A 22 54.12 -34.66 26.28
N LEU A 23 55.40 -34.87 26.56
CA LEU A 23 56.50 -34.13 25.96
C LEU A 23 56.38 -34.33 24.44
N SER A 24 55.61 -33.45 23.80
CA SER A 24 55.70 -33.27 22.37
C SER A 24 57.06 -32.66 22.13
N SER A 25 57.99 -33.48 21.63
CA SER A 25 59.22 -32.98 21.02
C SER A 25 58.79 -31.99 19.94
N ARG A 26 58.83 -30.70 20.28
CA ARG A 26 58.67 -29.61 19.33
C ARG A 26 59.89 -29.70 18.42
N ALA A 27 59.76 -30.50 17.37
CA ALA A 27 60.66 -30.44 16.25
C ALA A 27 60.70 -28.97 15.84
N PHE A 28 61.89 -28.38 15.89
CA PHE A 28 62.15 -27.14 15.19
C PHE A 28 61.90 -27.43 13.73
N THR A 29 60.69 -27.16 13.25
CA THR A 29 60.45 -26.94 11.84
C THR A 29 61.25 -25.70 11.50
N THR A 30 62.47 -25.91 11.00
CA THR A 30 63.09 -24.97 10.09
C THR A 30 62.04 -24.69 9.04
N THR A 31 61.46 -23.49 9.05
CA THR A 31 60.64 -23.00 7.95
C THR A 31 61.58 -22.91 6.75
N ALA A 32 61.79 -24.04 6.07
CA ALA A 32 62.32 -24.06 4.73
C ALA A 32 61.32 -23.23 3.93
N LEU A 33 61.74 -22.03 3.55
CA LEU A 33 61.05 -21.20 2.58
C LEU A 33 60.72 -22.12 1.41
N LYS A 34 59.44 -22.52 1.25
CA LYS A 34 58.99 -23.21 0.06
C LYS A 34 59.03 -22.19 -1.07
N TYR A 35 60.21 -22.03 -1.64
CA TYR A 35 60.38 -21.46 -2.97
C TYR A 35 59.70 -22.47 -3.90
N GLN A 36 58.47 -22.18 -4.33
CA GLN A 36 57.84 -22.89 -5.45
C GLN A 36 58.86 -22.88 -6.58
N GLN A 37 59.52 -24.01 -6.85
CA GLN A 37 60.67 -24.05 -7.75
C GLN A 37 60.14 -23.99 -9.19
N LYS A 38 59.67 -22.80 -9.60
CA LYS A 38 59.31 -22.48 -10.98
C LYS A 38 60.56 -22.68 -11.84
N LEU A 39 60.37 -23.09 -13.08
CA LEU A 39 61.49 -23.28 -14.00
C LEU A 39 62.31 -21.97 -14.07
N PRO A 40 63.65 -22.03 -14.12
CA PRO A 40 64.49 -20.83 -14.14
C PRO A 40 64.11 -19.82 -15.23
N SER A 41 63.62 -20.31 -16.38
CA SER A 41 63.11 -19.50 -17.48
C SER A 41 61.86 -18.68 -17.11
N GLU A 42 60.96 -19.26 -16.32
CA GLU A 42 59.72 -18.62 -15.87
C GLU A 42 59.98 -17.56 -14.78
N ARG A 43 60.99 -17.78 -13.93
CA ARG A 43 61.43 -16.76 -12.97
C ARG A 43 62.10 -15.58 -13.66
N ALA A 44 62.91 -15.85 -14.68
CA ALA A 44 63.57 -14.82 -15.46
C ALA A 44 62.54 -13.94 -16.20
N SER A 45 61.50 -14.55 -16.79
CA SER A 45 60.42 -13.78 -17.43
C SER A 45 59.65 -12.93 -16.41
N GLU A 46 59.33 -13.44 -15.22
CA GLU A 46 58.70 -12.63 -14.16
C GLU A 46 59.52 -11.40 -13.75
N ILE A 47 60.85 -11.54 -13.70
CA ILE A 47 61.75 -10.43 -13.36
C ILE A 47 61.76 -9.39 -14.48
N LEU A 48 61.82 -9.83 -15.74
CA LEU A 48 61.75 -8.95 -16.90
C LEU A 48 60.41 -8.22 -16.98
N GLU A 49 59.31 -8.90 -16.66
CA GLU A 49 57.99 -8.29 -16.67
C GLU A 49 57.82 -7.21 -15.60
N LYS A 50 58.40 -7.42 -14.41
CA LYS A 50 58.42 -6.42 -13.32
C LYS A 50 59.39 -5.27 -13.55
N ALA A 51 60.34 -5.41 -14.48
CA ALA A 51 61.27 -4.33 -14.79
C ALA A 51 60.55 -3.14 -15.45
N PRO A 52 60.91 -1.90 -15.09
CA PRO A 52 60.29 -0.71 -15.64
C PRO A 52 60.57 -0.63 -17.14
N SER A 53 59.53 -0.32 -17.92
CA SER A 53 59.61 -0.03 -19.34
C SER A 53 59.39 1.45 -19.58
N PHE A 54 60.36 2.13 -20.18
CA PHE A 54 60.22 3.51 -20.61
C PHE A 54 59.86 3.53 -22.10
N PRO A 55 58.64 3.94 -22.47
CA PRO A 55 58.19 3.87 -23.85
C PRO A 55 59.11 4.70 -24.76
N GLY A 56 59.64 4.07 -25.81
CA GLY A 56 60.45 4.72 -26.85
C GLY A 56 61.96 4.83 -26.61
N LEU A 57 62.49 4.45 -25.44
CA LEU A 57 63.90 4.65 -25.11
C LEU A 57 64.62 3.39 -24.61
N LEU A 58 64.00 2.57 -23.77
CA LEU A 58 64.65 1.40 -23.15
C LEU A 58 63.70 0.20 -23.09
N THR A 59 64.15 -0.94 -23.63
CA THR A 59 63.43 -2.22 -23.55
C THR A 59 63.56 -2.81 -22.14
N LYS A 60 62.61 -3.68 -21.73
CA LYS A 60 62.64 -4.36 -20.41
C LYS A 60 63.92 -5.17 -20.19
N THR A 61 64.45 -5.81 -21.24
CA THR A 61 65.75 -6.49 -21.20
C THR A 61 66.91 -5.48 -21.20
N GLY A 62 66.77 -4.39 -21.95
CA GLY A 62 67.73 -3.28 -21.99
C GLY A 62 67.93 -2.64 -20.62
N THR A 63 66.86 -2.39 -19.85
CA THR A 63 66.99 -1.79 -18.50
C THR A 63 67.72 -2.72 -17.53
N VAL A 64 67.47 -4.03 -17.59
CA VAL A 64 68.15 -5.01 -16.74
C VAL A 64 69.63 -5.16 -17.14
N VAL A 65 69.93 -5.25 -18.43
CA VAL A 65 71.32 -5.37 -18.92
C VAL A 65 72.09 -4.08 -18.67
N LEU A 66 71.49 -2.91 -18.88
CA LEU A 66 72.14 -1.63 -18.57
C LEU A 66 72.32 -1.43 -17.06
N GLY A 67 71.33 -1.78 -16.24
CA GLY A 67 71.45 -1.68 -14.79
C GLY A 67 72.54 -2.59 -14.23
N THR A 68 72.57 -3.85 -14.67
CA THR A 68 73.62 -4.82 -14.26
C THR A 68 74.99 -4.43 -14.82
N GLY A 69 75.06 -3.98 -16.07
CA GLY A 69 76.29 -3.48 -16.69
C GLY A 69 76.85 -2.25 -15.97
N ALA A 70 76.00 -1.27 -15.66
CA ALA A 70 76.39 -0.07 -14.91
C ALA A 70 76.90 -0.42 -13.51
N LEU A 71 76.25 -1.35 -12.81
CA LEU A 71 76.73 -1.85 -11.51
C LEU A 71 78.08 -2.57 -11.65
N ALA A 72 78.24 -3.43 -12.66
CA ALA A 72 79.50 -4.12 -12.92
C ALA A 72 80.65 -3.14 -13.25
N THR A 73 80.38 -2.10 -14.03
CA THR A 73 81.37 -1.05 -14.31
C THR A 73 81.68 -0.19 -13.08
N ALA A 74 80.69 0.11 -12.24
CA ALA A 74 80.90 0.87 -11.01
C ALA A 74 81.78 0.10 -10.02
N ILE A 75 81.62 -1.21 -9.93
CA ILE A 75 82.49 -2.09 -9.13
C ILE A 75 83.87 -2.20 -9.78
N SER A 76 83.94 -2.44 -11.09
CA SER A 76 85.20 -2.64 -11.82
C SER A 76 86.09 -1.40 -11.84
N GLN A 77 85.50 -0.20 -11.79
CA GLN A 77 86.23 1.07 -11.74
C GLN A 77 86.43 1.60 -10.31
N GLU A 78 86.06 0.82 -9.29
CA GLU A 78 86.08 1.25 -7.87
C GLU A 78 85.33 2.57 -7.63
N LEU A 79 84.36 2.89 -8.48
CA LEU A 79 83.55 4.11 -8.38
C LEU A 79 82.74 4.14 -7.08
N TYR A 80 82.47 2.95 -6.52
CA TYR A 80 81.90 2.79 -5.19
C TYR A 80 82.86 2.04 -4.27
N VAL A 81 83.35 2.73 -3.23
CA VAL A 81 84.22 2.17 -2.20
C VAL A 81 83.37 1.71 -1.02
N VAL A 82 83.48 0.43 -0.66
CA VAL A 82 82.78 -0.12 0.50
C VAL A 82 83.44 0.39 1.79
N ASN A 83 82.76 1.32 2.46
CA ASN A 83 83.14 1.87 3.75
C ASN A 83 82.15 1.50 4.88
N GLU A 84 82.41 1.90 6.12
CA GLU A 84 81.53 1.69 7.28
C GLU A 84 80.09 2.22 7.06
N GLU A 85 79.94 3.34 6.36
CA GLU A 85 78.63 3.93 6.03
C GLU A 85 77.75 3.00 5.18
N THR A 86 78.35 2.06 4.44
CA THR A 86 77.59 1.10 3.62
C THR A 86 76.77 0.14 4.46
N VAL A 87 77.27 -0.24 5.64
CA VAL A 87 76.53 -1.07 6.61
C VAL A 87 75.34 -0.30 7.16
N VAL A 88 75.52 1.00 7.44
CA VAL A 88 74.45 1.90 7.90
C VAL A 88 73.37 2.07 6.82
N VAL A 89 73.77 2.27 5.56
CA VAL A 89 72.85 2.39 4.42
C VAL A 89 72.05 1.10 4.21
N VAL A 90 72.72 -0.05 4.18
CA VAL A 90 72.05 -1.36 4.01
C VAL A 90 71.11 -1.64 5.17
N GLY A 91 71.52 -1.38 6.42
CA GLY A 91 70.67 -1.51 7.60
C GLY A 91 69.43 -0.62 7.55
N SER A 92 69.60 0.64 7.11
CA SER A 92 68.51 1.60 6.94
C SER A 92 67.53 1.15 5.85
N LEU A 93 68.02 0.63 4.72
CA LEU A 93 67.18 0.11 3.64
C LEU A 93 66.36 -1.11 4.08
N ILE A 94 66.95 -2.02 4.85
CA ILE A 94 66.24 -3.18 5.41
C ILE A 94 65.15 -2.72 6.39
N MET A 95 65.47 -1.78 7.27
CA MET A 95 64.50 -1.19 8.21
C MET A 95 63.34 -0.53 7.46
N LEU A 96 63.63 0.31 6.47
CA LEU A 96 62.62 0.95 5.63
C LEU A 96 61.77 -0.07 4.87
N ALA A 97 62.36 -1.15 4.36
CA ALA A 97 61.61 -2.20 3.67
C ALA A 97 60.63 -2.92 4.61
N ILE A 98 61.04 -3.20 5.85
CA ILE A 98 60.15 -3.81 6.86
C ILE A 98 59.02 -2.85 7.23
N ILE A 99 59.33 -1.57 7.46
CA ILE A 99 58.33 -0.53 7.76
C ILE A 99 57.34 -0.37 6.61
N ALA A 100 57.84 -0.24 5.37
CA ALA A 100 57.00 -0.11 4.19
C ALA A 100 56.07 -1.32 4.05
N LYS A 101 56.56 -2.54 4.28
CA LYS A 101 55.73 -3.74 4.24
C LYS A 101 54.67 -3.74 5.35
N ALA A 102 55.04 -3.37 6.57
CA ALA A 102 54.13 -3.33 7.72
C ALA A 102 53.03 -2.27 7.58
N LEU A 103 53.36 -1.08 7.04
CA LEU A 103 52.42 0.03 6.90
C LEU A 103 51.60 0.00 5.60
N SER A 104 52.05 -0.73 4.57
CA SER A 104 51.37 -0.72 3.25
C SER A 104 49.90 -1.16 3.31
N ALA A 105 49.63 -2.26 4.02
CA ALA A 105 48.28 -2.80 4.15
C ALA A 105 47.34 -1.88 4.96
N PRO A 106 47.66 -1.48 6.21
CA PRO A 106 46.78 -0.62 6.99
C PRO A 106 46.60 0.76 6.36
N TYR A 107 47.62 1.31 5.69
CA TYR A 107 47.48 2.58 4.99
C TYR A 107 46.54 2.45 3.78
N LYS A 108 46.63 1.36 3.01
CA LYS A 108 45.71 1.10 1.89
C LYS A 108 44.26 0.96 2.36
N GLU A 109 44.03 0.21 3.43
CA GLU A 109 42.69 0.05 4.02
C GLU A 109 42.14 1.38 4.53
N TRP A 110 42.97 2.17 5.21
CA TRP A 110 42.60 3.51 5.67
C TRP A 110 42.27 4.44 4.50
N ALA A 111 43.10 4.46 3.45
CA ALA A 111 42.87 5.28 2.27
C ALA A 111 41.57 4.89 1.56
N GLU A 112 41.34 3.59 1.35
CA GLU A 112 40.12 3.08 0.72
C GLU A 112 38.87 3.41 1.56
N ALA A 113 38.92 3.27 2.88
CA ALA A 113 37.82 3.63 3.77
C ALA A 113 37.46 5.12 3.70
N ASN A 114 38.46 6.01 3.63
CA ASN A 114 38.22 7.44 3.46
C ASN A 114 37.62 7.77 2.09
N ILE A 115 38.13 7.15 1.03
CA ILE A 115 37.58 7.31 -0.32
C ILE A 115 36.11 6.85 -0.36
N GLN A 116 35.80 5.70 0.26
CA GLN A 116 34.44 5.18 0.32
C GLN A 116 33.50 6.07 1.12
N LYS A 117 33.96 6.61 2.26
CA LYS A 117 33.18 7.57 3.06
C LYS A 117 32.85 8.84 2.27
N ILE A 118 33.81 9.40 1.56
CA ILE A 118 33.58 10.60 0.73
C ILE A 118 32.61 10.27 -0.40
N ARG A 119 32.82 9.14 -1.09
CA ARG A 119 31.92 8.68 -2.16
C ARG A 119 30.49 8.45 -1.65
N SER A 120 30.32 7.82 -0.49
CA SER A 120 29.01 7.52 0.06
C SER A 120 28.25 8.79 0.44
N VAL A 121 28.93 9.78 1.02
CA VAL A 121 28.32 11.08 1.33
C VAL A 121 27.91 11.79 0.04
N LEU A 122 28.78 11.82 -0.97
CA LEU A 122 28.48 12.50 -2.23
C LEU A 122 27.30 11.85 -2.97
N GLU A 123 27.24 10.52 -3.02
CA GLU A 123 26.13 9.79 -3.64
C GLU A 123 24.83 9.94 -2.83
N SER A 124 24.91 9.92 -1.50
CA SER A 124 23.76 10.18 -0.62
C SER A 124 23.20 11.58 -0.84
N SER A 125 24.04 12.61 -0.84
CA SER A 125 23.62 13.99 -1.08
C SER A 125 23.02 14.16 -2.47
N ARG A 126 23.61 13.54 -3.50
CA ARG A 126 23.04 13.56 -4.86
C ARG A 126 21.65 12.94 -4.91
N ASN A 127 21.47 11.79 -4.26
CA ASN A 127 20.18 11.11 -4.20
C ASN A 127 19.14 11.90 -3.40
N GLU A 128 19.53 12.47 -2.26
CA GLU A 128 18.67 13.31 -1.44
C GLU A 128 18.23 14.58 -2.18
N HIS A 129 19.16 15.29 -2.85
CA HIS A 129 18.82 16.44 -3.68
C HIS A 129 17.89 16.06 -4.83
N THR A 130 18.17 14.95 -5.53
CA THR A 130 17.33 14.48 -6.62
C THR A 130 15.92 14.12 -6.12
N LYS A 131 15.81 13.51 -4.94
CA LYS A 131 14.54 13.20 -4.31
C LYS A 131 13.78 14.47 -3.92
N ALA A 132 14.42 15.41 -3.23
CA ALA A 132 13.79 16.68 -2.83
C ALA A 132 13.28 17.48 -4.05
N VAL A 133 14.03 17.46 -5.16
CA VAL A 133 13.59 18.09 -6.42
C VAL A 133 12.38 17.35 -7.01
N LYS A 134 12.38 16.01 -7.01
CA LYS A 134 11.22 15.21 -7.46
C LYS A 134 9.98 15.46 -6.61
N ASP A 135 10.12 15.45 -5.29
CA ASP A 135 9.02 15.71 -4.34
C ASP A 135 8.44 17.12 -4.56
N ARG A 136 9.31 18.11 -4.85
CA ARG A 136 8.87 19.47 -5.18
C ARG A 136 8.17 19.54 -6.54
N ILE A 137 8.65 18.80 -7.55
CA ILE A 137 8.00 18.72 -8.86
C ILE A 137 6.61 18.08 -8.71
N GLU A 138 6.47 17.03 -7.92
CA GLU A 138 5.19 16.38 -7.65
C GLU A 138 4.21 17.34 -6.94
N SER A 139 4.67 18.02 -5.90
CA SER A 139 3.86 19.03 -5.21
C SER A 139 3.42 20.18 -6.13
N VAL A 140 4.31 20.67 -6.99
CA VAL A 140 3.96 21.71 -7.98
C VAL A 140 3.05 21.13 -9.09
N GLY A 141 3.21 19.85 -9.44
CA GLY A 141 2.34 19.14 -10.36
C GLY A 141 0.89 19.11 -9.87
N GLN A 142 0.68 18.83 -8.58
CA GLN A 142 -0.65 18.86 -7.96
C GLN A 142 -1.30 20.26 -8.04
N LEU A 143 -0.50 21.33 -7.93
CA LEU A 143 -1.00 22.70 -8.04
C LEU A 143 -1.46 23.07 -9.45
N LYS A 144 -0.97 22.37 -10.50
CA LYS A 144 -1.40 22.60 -11.88
C LYS A 144 -2.87 22.23 -12.08
N ASP A 145 -3.34 21.18 -11.41
CA ASP A 145 -4.69 20.65 -11.58
C ASP A 145 -5.74 21.40 -10.74
N VAL A 146 -5.32 22.27 -9.82
CA VAL A 146 -6.26 23.06 -8.99
C VAL A 146 -7.07 24.04 -9.84
N VAL A 147 -6.48 24.59 -10.91
CA VAL A 147 -7.19 25.53 -11.79
C VAL A 147 -8.31 24.83 -12.56
N THR A 148 -8.06 23.63 -13.10
CA THR A 148 -9.07 22.85 -13.81
C THR A 148 -10.16 22.38 -12.86
N VAL A 149 -9.80 21.84 -11.69
CA VAL A 149 -10.78 21.42 -10.68
C VAL A 149 -11.66 22.58 -10.21
N THR A 150 -11.10 23.78 -10.07
CA THR A 150 -11.90 24.96 -9.68
C THR A 150 -12.84 25.40 -10.79
N GLN A 151 -12.41 25.34 -12.06
CA GLN A 151 -13.27 25.62 -13.21
C GLN A 151 -14.38 24.57 -13.33
N ASP A 152 -14.06 23.31 -13.14
CA ASP A 152 -15.01 22.19 -13.17
C ASP A 152 -16.02 22.29 -12.03
N LEU A 153 -15.59 22.65 -10.82
CA LEU A 153 -16.50 22.89 -9.68
C LEU A 153 -17.42 24.09 -9.91
N PHE A 154 -16.94 25.14 -10.59
CA PHE A 154 -17.78 26.29 -10.94
C PHE A 154 -18.73 26.00 -12.10
N ALA A 155 -18.32 25.17 -13.04
CA ALA A 155 -19.20 24.67 -14.09
C ALA A 155 -20.28 23.75 -13.49
N LEU A 156 -19.89 22.85 -12.58
CA LEU A 156 -20.81 21.98 -11.85
C LEU A 156 -21.77 22.80 -10.99
N SER A 157 -21.30 23.80 -10.24
CA SER A 157 -22.20 24.62 -9.41
C SER A 157 -23.24 25.37 -10.26
N LYS A 158 -22.86 25.86 -11.45
CA LYS A 158 -23.81 26.49 -12.36
C LYS A 158 -24.84 25.50 -12.91
N VAL A 159 -24.40 24.29 -13.26
CA VAL A 159 -25.29 23.22 -13.72
C VAL A 159 -26.24 22.81 -12.59
N ASP A 160 -25.73 22.64 -11.38
CA ASP A 160 -26.53 22.30 -10.20
C ASP A 160 -27.58 23.38 -9.89
N ASP A 161 -27.22 24.67 -9.97
CA ASP A 161 -28.15 25.78 -9.77
C ASP A 161 -29.25 25.82 -10.86
N GLU A 162 -28.89 25.56 -12.12
CA GLU A 162 -29.83 25.52 -13.23
C GLU A 162 -30.77 24.32 -13.15
N GLU A 163 -30.24 23.13 -12.86
CA GLU A 163 -31.01 21.91 -12.68
C GLU A 163 -31.95 22.03 -11.48
N THR A 164 -31.46 22.60 -10.37
CA THR A 164 -32.30 22.86 -9.19
C THR A 164 -33.44 23.82 -9.52
N ALA A 165 -33.16 24.91 -10.25
CA ALA A 165 -34.20 25.86 -10.65
C ALA A 165 -35.26 25.23 -11.57
N GLN A 166 -34.86 24.36 -12.52
CA GLN A 166 -35.79 23.63 -13.38
C GLN A 166 -36.64 22.64 -12.58
N LEU A 167 -36.02 21.84 -11.71
CA LEU A 167 -36.72 20.88 -10.86
C LEU A 167 -37.67 21.54 -9.88
N GLU A 168 -37.32 22.70 -9.31
CA GLU A 168 -38.21 23.46 -8.45
C GLU A 168 -39.41 24.03 -9.22
N ALA A 169 -39.18 24.55 -10.43
CA ALA A 169 -40.25 25.05 -11.29
C ALA A 169 -41.22 23.93 -11.69
N GLU A 170 -40.71 22.76 -12.09
CA GLU A 170 -41.53 21.59 -12.41
C GLU A 170 -42.31 21.10 -11.19
N ASN A 171 -41.66 20.99 -10.02
CA ASN A 171 -42.34 20.63 -8.78
C ASN A 171 -43.43 21.63 -8.40
N PHE A 172 -43.19 22.93 -8.61
CA PHE A 172 -44.18 23.96 -8.34
C PHE A 172 -45.42 23.80 -9.24
N VAL A 173 -45.23 23.58 -10.54
CA VAL A 173 -46.33 23.35 -11.48
C VAL A 173 -47.10 22.08 -11.13
N LEU A 174 -46.40 20.97 -10.86
CA LEU A 174 -47.04 19.71 -10.48
C LEU A 174 -47.83 19.84 -9.17
N ARG A 175 -47.29 20.54 -8.16
CA ARG A 175 -48.01 20.83 -6.91
C ARG A 175 -49.26 21.66 -7.16
N GLN A 176 -49.18 22.68 -8.02
CA GLN A 176 -50.33 23.50 -8.35
C GLN A 176 -51.43 22.67 -9.05
N GLN A 177 -51.05 21.80 -10.00
CA GLN A 177 -51.98 20.89 -10.66
C GLN A 177 -52.63 19.89 -9.68
N ALA A 178 -51.83 19.32 -8.77
CA ALA A 178 -52.33 18.38 -7.76
C ALA A 178 -53.30 19.06 -6.78
N ASN A 179 -53.00 20.29 -6.35
CA ASN A 179 -53.88 21.08 -5.48
C ASN A 179 -55.22 21.38 -6.17
N ILE A 180 -55.20 21.84 -7.41
CA ILE A 180 -56.43 22.10 -8.19
C ILE A 180 -57.23 20.80 -8.38
N ALA A 181 -56.58 19.69 -8.71
CA ALA A 181 -57.24 18.40 -8.85
C ALA A 181 -57.88 17.94 -7.52
N ALA A 182 -57.21 18.18 -6.39
CA ALA A 182 -57.74 17.86 -5.07
C ALA A 182 -58.95 18.73 -4.69
N GLU A 183 -58.92 20.03 -5.01
CA GLU A 183 -60.05 20.95 -4.80
C GLU A 183 -61.26 20.53 -5.64
N ILE A 184 -61.06 20.23 -6.93
CA ILE A 184 -62.13 19.76 -7.82
C ILE A 184 -62.72 18.44 -7.31
N LYS A 185 -61.86 17.50 -6.89
CA LYS A 185 -62.32 16.24 -6.31
C LYS A 185 -63.12 16.47 -5.03
N SER A 186 -62.66 17.32 -4.12
CA SER A 186 -63.38 17.68 -2.90
C SER A 186 -64.77 18.25 -3.20
N VAL A 187 -64.88 19.13 -4.19
CA VAL A 187 -66.17 19.65 -4.64
C VAL A 187 -67.04 18.51 -5.16
N LEU A 188 -66.54 17.67 -6.07
CA LEU A 188 -67.30 16.56 -6.64
C LEU A 188 -67.75 15.55 -5.58
N ASP A 189 -66.88 15.18 -4.64
CA ASP A 189 -67.21 14.29 -3.52
C ASP A 189 -68.30 14.91 -2.64
N SER A 190 -68.31 16.23 -2.46
CA SER A 190 -69.36 16.93 -1.72
C SER A 190 -70.71 16.87 -2.44
N TRP A 191 -70.72 16.99 -3.78
CA TRP A 191 -71.92 16.82 -4.60
C TRP A 191 -72.45 15.39 -4.56
N VAL A 192 -71.57 14.40 -4.70
CA VAL A 192 -71.95 12.98 -4.63
C VAL A 192 -72.52 12.65 -3.25
N ARG A 193 -71.90 13.17 -2.17
CA ARG A 193 -72.43 13.00 -0.81
C ARG A 193 -73.81 13.66 -0.66
N TYR A 194 -74.00 14.86 -1.20
CA TYR A 194 -75.29 15.54 -1.18
C TYR A 194 -76.35 14.76 -1.98
N GLU A 195 -76.03 14.25 -3.16
CA GLU A 195 -76.92 13.43 -3.97
C GLU A 195 -77.30 12.13 -3.26
N GLN A 196 -76.34 11.46 -2.64
CA GLN A 196 -76.59 10.25 -1.88
C GLN A 196 -77.50 10.52 -0.66
N GLN A 197 -77.26 11.63 0.06
CA GLN A 197 -78.13 12.06 1.16
C GLN A 197 -79.55 12.37 0.69
N LEU A 198 -79.70 13.03 -0.47
CA LEU A 198 -81.00 13.29 -1.07
C LEU A 198 -81.71 11.98 -1.43
N LYS A 199 -81.03 11.06 -2.14
CA LYS A 199 -81.60 9.75 -2.50
C LYS A 199 -82.02 8.95 -1.27
N GLU A 200 -81.20 8.93 -0.23
CA GLU A 200 -81.54 8.26 1.04
C GLU A 200 -82.74 8.92 1.72
N SER A 201 -82.83 10.25 1.72
CA SER A 201 -83.98 10.99 2.28
C SER A 201 -85.27 10.74 1.50
N GLU A 202 -85.21 10.76 0.17
CA GLU A 202 -86.34 10.46 -0.71
C GLU A 202 -86.79 9.01 -0.55
N GLN A 203 -85.87 8.05 -0.47
CA GLN A 203 -86.20 6.66 -0.20
C GLN A 203 -86.82 6.47 1.18
N ALA A 204 -86.33 7.17 2.20
CA ALA A 204 -86.91 7.13 3.54
C ALA A 204 -88.33 7.70 3.56
N ASP A 205 -88.59 8.81 2.87
CA ASP A 205 -89.91 9.43 2.81
C ASP A 205 -90.88 8.65 1.91
N LEU A 206 -90.41 8.08 0.80
CA LEU A 206 -91.17 7.13 -0.01
C LEU A 206 -91.52 5.88 0.81
N ALA A 207 -90.57 5.29 1.54
CA ALA A 207 -90.83 4.15 2.40
C ALA A 207 -91.87 4.46 3.49
N LYS A 208 -91.76 5.61 4.18
CA LYS A 208 -92.78 6.06 5.14
C LYS A 208 -94.16 6.19 4.49
N SER A 209 -94.24 6.84 3.33
CA SER A 209 -95.52 7.05 2.62
C SER A 209 -96.15 5.73 2.14
N VAL A 210 -95.35 4.78 1.67
CA VAL A 210 -95.80 3.44 1.28
C VAL A 210 -96.26 2.65 2.49
N ILE A 211 -95.50 2.65 3.59
CA ILE A 211 -95.89 2.00 4.85
C ILE A 211 -97.21 2.59 5.35
N GLU A 212 -97.35 3.92 5.39
CA GLU A 212 -98.56 4.58 5.84
C GLU A 212 -99.76 4.27 4.93
N LYS A 213 -99.56 4.24 3.60
CA LYS A 213 -100.60 3.86 2.63
C LYS A 213 -101.03 2.41 2.79
N VAL A 214 -100.08 1.48 2.98
CA VAL A 214 -100.38 0.06 3.25
C VAL A 214 -101.14 -0.10 4.55
N LEU A 215 -100.73 0.58 5.64
CA LEU A 215 -101.44 0.55 6.91
C LEU A 215 -102.87 1.09 6.77
N LYS A 216 -103.09 2.19 6.03
CA LYS A 216 -104.44 2.71 5.73
C LYS A 216 -105.27 1.74 4.89
N THR A 217 -104.68 1.12 3.86
CA THR A 217 -105.36 0.11 3.04
C THR A 217 -105.70 -1.16 3.83
N LEU A 218 -104.90 -1.55 4.83
CA LEU A 218 -105.23 -2.66 5.74
C LEU A 218 -106.35 -2.32 6.74
N GLN A 219 -106.57 -1.04 7.03
CA GLN A 219 -107.68 -0.57 7.88
C GLN A 219 -109.02 -0.47 7.14
N ASP A 220 -109.02 -0.52 5.80
CA ASP A 220 -110.23 -0.41 4.99
C ASP A 220 -111.08 -1.69 5.09
N GLU A 221 -112.39 -1.54 5.30
CA GLU A 221 -113.26 -2.69 5.61
C GLU A 221 -113.44 -3.62 4.40
N LYS A 222 -113.33 -3.06 3.18
CA LYS A 222 -113.44 -3.81 1.93
C LYS A 222 -112.25 -4.76 1.72
N THR A 223 -111.03 -4.28 1.94
CA THR A 223 -109.80 -5.09 1.82
C THR A 223 -109.71 -6.13 2.93
N GLN A 224 -110.13 -5.80 4.16
CA GLN A 224 -110.23 -6.81 5.23
C GLN A 224 -111.17 -7.95 4.86
N LYS A 225 -112.33 -7.65 4.27
CA LYS A 225 -113.27 -8.67 3.77
C LYS A 225 -112.67 -9.49 2.63
N GLU A 226 -111.97 -8.86 1.68
CA GLU A 226 -111.28 -9.56 0.59
C GLU A 226 -110.13 -10.44 1.10
N ILE A 227 -109.34 -9.99 2.09
CA ILE A 227 -108.29 -10.80 2.72
C ILE A 227 -108.89 -11.98 3.49
N LEU A 228 -109.98 -11.77 4.24
CA LEU A 228 -110.68 -12.86 4.94
C LEU A 228 -111.29 -13.87 3.96
N ALA A 229 -111.85 -13.40 2.85
CA ALA A 229 -112.37 -14.25 1.79
C ALA A 229 -111.25 -15.07 1.11
N ASN A 230 -110.13 -14.45 0.78
CA ASN A 230 -108.97 -15.13 0.21
C ASN A 230 -108.36 -16.13 1.22
N ALA A 231 -108.24 -15.76 2.49
CA ALA A 231 -107.77 -16.67 3.54
C ALA A 231 -108.73 -17.87 3.74
N LEU A 232 -110.05 -17.66 3.66
CA LEU A 232 -111.04 -18.75 3.64
C LEU A 232 -110.84 -19.66 2.43
N VAL A 233 -110.61 -19.11 1.23
CA VAL A 233 -110.32 -19.89 0.03
C VAL A 233 -109.02 -20.69 0.17
N GLU A 234 -107.95 -20.10 0.70
CA GLU A 234 -106.68 -20.80 0.97
C GLU A 234 -106.85 -21.91 2.00
N VAL A 235 -107.60 -21.66 3.09
CA VAL A 235 -107.92 -22.69 4.08
C VAL A 235 -108.80 -23.78 3.49
N GLU A 236 -109.81 -23.45 2.69
CA GLU A 236 -110.64 -24.43 1.97
C GLU A 236 -109.81 -25.27 0.99
N GLN A 237 -108.82 -24.68 0.32
CA GLN A 237 -107.89 -25.42 -0.54
C GLN A 237 -107.01 -26.37 0.28
N ILE A 238 -106.47 -25.93 1.42
CA ILE A 238 -105.67 -26.77 2.32
C ILE A 238 -106.51 -27.90 2.91
N VAL A 239 -107.77 -27.65 3.28
CA VAL A 239 -108.70 -28.66 3.82
C VAL A 239 -109.12 -29.65 2.75
N LYS A 240 -109.42 -29.20 1.52
CA LYS A 240 -109.69 -30.08 0.37
C LYS A 240 -108.46 -30.92 -0.01
N ALA A 241 -107.26 -30.36 0.09
CA ALA A 241 -106.01 -31.10 -0.12
C ALA A 241 -105.71 -32.11 1.00
N LYS A 242 -106.33 -31.96 2.18
CA LYS A 242 -106.14 -32.84 3.35
C LYS A 242 -107.30 -33.84 3.57
N ALA A 243 -108.40 -33.73 2.83
CA ALA A 243 -109.50 -34.69 2.84
C ALA A 243 -109.24 -35.85 1.86
N ILE A 244 -108.26 -36.70 2.20
CA ILE A 244 -108.13 -38.12 1.81
C ILE A 244 -107.79 -38.87 3.10
#